data_AF-A0A957Z103-F1
#
_entry.id   AF-A0A957Z103-F1
#
_cell.length_a   1.000
_cell.length_b   1.000
_cell.length_c   1.000
_cell.angle_alpha   90.00
_cell.angle_beta   90.00
_cell.angle_gamma   90.00
#
_symmetry.space_group_name_H-M   'P 1'
#
loop_
_entity.id
_entity.type
_entity.pdbx_description
1 polymer ?
#
loop_
_entity_poly.entity_id
_entity_poly.type
_entity_poly.pdbx_seq_one_letter_code
_entity_poly.pdbx_strand_id
1 'polypeptide(L)'
;MLNRSVERLQDLFFSPNPLLRAAGLAGLLTAGTLLIALFVGVVGPLLALAFALALVGGLLILNDTHWGFVALVGVVFVLPFASLPFSIGFKPTFLDLALGALFFVWVFKLVTGQEREFLASPLGLPVVLFMVMMVFAFANGLTHSRASSFTIRRFMELLLGISLFFVAINTVR
;
A
#
# COMPACT_ATOMS: atom_id res chain seq x y z
N MET A 1 17.39 12.05 -29.68
CA MET A 1 16.01 12.38 -30.12
C MET A 1 15.07 12.69 -28.95
N LEU A 2 15.11 11.98 -27.81
CA LEU A 2 14.29 12.30 -26.63
C LEU A 2 14.48 13.74 -26.09
N ASN A 3 15.72 14.25 -26.07
CA ASN A 3 16.02 15.55 -25.46
C ASN A 3 15.24 16.73 -26.06
N ARG A 4 15.12 16.78 -27.40
CA ARG A 4 14.39 17.86 -28.09
C ARG A 4 12.87 17.83 -27.84
N SER A 5 12.31 16.64 -27.63
CA SER A 5 10.88 16.49 -27.31
C SER A 5 10.59 16.98 -25.89
N VAL A 6 11.51 16.72 -24.95
CA VAL A 6 11.41 17.16 -23.56
C VAL A 6 11.60 18.68 -23.45
N GLU A 7 12.58 19.26 -24.15
CA GLU A 7 12.80 20.71 -24.22
C GLU A 7 11.58 21.46 -24.77
N ARG A 8 10.97 20.96 -25.87
CA ARG A 8 9.74 21.56 -26.42
C ARG A 8 8.56 21.50 -25.47
N LEU A 9 8.41 20.42 -24.71
CA LEU A 9 7.34 20.30 -23.72
C LEU A 9 7.59 21.28 -22.56
N GLN A 10 8.84 21.40 -22.09
CA GLN A 10 9.21 22.37 -21.05
C GLN A 10 8.94 23.81 -21.52
N ASP A 11 9.33 24.17 -22.74
CA ASP A 11 9.07 25.49 -23.30
C ASP A 11 7.57 25.77 -23.43
N LEU A 12 6.74 24.77 -23.75
CA LEU A 12 5.29 24.93 -23.85
C LEU A 12 4.63 25.16 -22.48
N PHE A 13 5.06 24.43 -21.44
CA PHE A 13 4.50 24.52 -20.09
C PHE A 13 5.00 25.74 -19.30
N PHE A 14 6.24 26.20 -19.55
CA PHE A 14 6.87 27.33 -18.88
C PHE A 14 6.95 28.61 -19.74
N SER A 15 6.28 28.65 -20.90
CA SER A 15 6.29 29.84 -21.78
C SER A 15 5.76 31.09 -21.05
N PRO A 16 6.35 32.28 -21.27
CA PRO A 16 5.86 33.55 -20.73
C PRO A 16 4.45 33.93 -21.22
N ASN A 17 3.97 33.28 -22.28
CA ASN A 17 2.75 33.65 -22.98
C ASN A 17 1.55 32.86 -22.41
N PRO A 18 0.57 33.52 -21.77
CA PRO A 18 -0.49 32.84 -21.03
C PRO A 18 -1.34 31.89 -21.88
N LEU A 19 -1.51 32.20 -23.18
CA LEU A 19 -2.31 31.39 -24.11
C LEU A 19 -1.66 30.05 -24.47
N LEU A 20 -0.34 30.02 -24.65
CA LEU A 20 0.41 28.79 -24.98
C LEU A 20 0.48 27.84 -23.78
N ARG A 21 0.70 28.40 -22.58
CA ARG A 21 0.63 27.65 -21.33
C ARG A 21 -0.78 27.09 -21.08
N ALA A 22 -1.83 27.89 -21.33
CA ALA A 22 -3.21 27.43 -21.21
C ALA A 22 -3.55 26.33 -22.22
N ALA A 23 -3.11 26.44 -23.46
CA ALA A 23 -3.31 25.40 -24.48
C ALA A 23 -2.60 24.09 -24.13
N GLY A 24 -1.37 24.16 -23.61
CA GLY A 24 -0.62 22.99 -23.12
C GLY A 24 -1.33 22.29 -21.96
N LEU A 25 -1.79 23.05 -20.96
CA LEU A 25 -2.56 22.53 -19.83
C LEU A 25 -3.91 21.95 -20.30
N ALA A 26 -4.63 22.63 -21.19
CA ALA A 26 -5.90 22.16 -21.72
C ALA A 26 -5.73 20.85 -22.52
N GLY A 27 -4.68 20.74 -23.34
CA GLY A 27 -4.34 19.50 -24.04
C GLY A 27 -4.06 18.34 -23.09
N LEU A 28 -3.30 18.60 -22.02
CA LEU A 28 -2.98 17.57 -21.03
C LEU A 28 -4.22 17.14 -20.21
N LEU A 29 -5.05 18.11 -19.80
CA LEU A 29 -6.29 17.83 -19.08
C LEU A 29 -7.30 17.07 -19.96
N THR A 30 -7.47 17.46 -21.22
CA THR A 30 -8.37 16.75 -22.16
C THR A 30 -7.91 15.33 -22.41
N ALA A 31 -6.62 15.12 -22.68
CA ALA A 31 -6.05 13.79 -22.83
C ALA A 31 -6.22 12.94 -21.56
N GLY A 32 -5.95 13.50 -20.39
CA GLY A 32 -6.17 12.83 -19.10
C GLY A 32 -7.63 12.47 -18.88
N THR A 33 -8.56 13.38 -19.18
CA THR A 33 -10.00 13.16 -19.03
C THR A 33 -10.49 12.05 -19.97
N LEU A 34 -10.03 12.04 -21.22
CA LEU A 34 -10.37 10.99 -22.20
C LEU A 34 -9.87 9.61 -21.76
N LEU A 35 -8.64 9.54 -21.23
CA LEU A 35 -8.08 8.29 -20.70
C LEU A 35 -8.85 7.78 -19.48
N ILE A 36 -9.18 8.66 -18.53
CA ILE A 36 -9.97 8.30 -17.35
C ILE A 36 -11.37 7.87 -17.76
N ALA A 37 -12.02 8.60 -18.67
CA ALA A 37 -13.36 8.26 -19.17
C ALA A 37 -13.38 6.90 -19.89
N LEU A 38 -12.38 6.63 -20.73
CA LEU A 38 -12.22 5.33 -21.38
C LEU A 38 -12.03 4.20 -20.36
N PHE A 39 -11.15 4.40 -19.37
CA PHE A 39 -10.91 3.42 -18.30
C PHE A 39 -12.19 3.12 -17.51
N VAL A 40 -12.93 4.16 -17.10
CA VAL A 40 -14.22 4.02 -16.41
C VAL A 40 -15.24 3.29 -17.27
N GLY A 41 -15.29 3.59 -18.58
CA GLY A 41 -16.20 2.93 -19.51
C GLY A 41 -15.93 1.43 -19.70
N VAL A 42 -14.66 1.00 -19.65
CA VAL A 42 -14.26 -0.41 -19.82
C VAL A 42 -14.39 -1.19 -18.51
N VAL A 43 -13.89 -0.64 -17.40
CA VAL A 43 -13.78 -1.34 -16.11
C VAL A 43 -15.05 -1.20 -15.25
N GLY A 44 -15.85 -0.19 -15.54
CA GLY A 44 -17.05 0.17 -14.79
C GLY A 44 -16.76 1.17 -13.66
N PRO A 45 -17.76 1.98 -13.25
CA PRO A 45 -17.56 3.10 -12.34
C PRO A 45 -17.03 2.70 -10.96
N LEU A 46 -17.55 1.62 -10.39
CA LEU A 46 -17.21 1.20 -9.02
C LEU A 46 -15.77 0.70 -8.91
N LEU A 47 -15.34 -0.14 -9.86
CA LEU A 47 -13.97 -0.65 -9.91
C LEU A 47 -12.97 0.44 -10.27
N ALA A 48 -13.34 1.38 -11.15
CA ALA A 48 -12.50 2.53 -11.46
C ALA A 48 -12.31 3.45 -10.25
N LEU A 49 -13.36 3.70 -9.46
CA LEU A 49 -13.27 4.44 -8.20
C LEU A 49 -12.39 3.72 -7.18
N ALA A 50 -12.59 2.40 -7.00
CA ALA A 50 -11.77 1.60 -6.10
C ALA A 50 -10.29 1.64 -6.50
N PHE A 51 -9.99 1.55 -7.80
CA PHE A 51 -8.64 1.69 -8.33
C PHE A 51 -8.05 3.07 -8.08
N ALA A 52 -8.82 4.15 -8.31
CA ALA A 52 -8.37 5.51 -8.04
C ALA A 52 -8.05 5.71 -6.55
N LEU A 53 -8.90 5.22 -5.64
CA LEU A 53 -8.65 5.25 -4.20
C LEU A 53 -7.40 4.45 -3.83
N ALA A 54 -7.22 3.26 -4.40
CA ALA A 54 -6.02 2.45 -4.18
C ALA A 54 -4.75 3.14 -4.70
N LEU A 55 -4.81 3.81 -5.85
CA LEU A 55 -3.70 4.56 -6.43
C LEU A 55 -3.33 5.76 -5.54
N VAL A 56 -4.31 6.58 -5.18
CA VAL A 56 -4.10 7.75 -4.31
C VAL A 56 -3.58 7.31 -2.95
N GLY A 57 -4.22 6.31 -2.33
CA GLY A 57 -3.79 5.74 -1.06
C GLY A 57 -2.35 5.21 -1.15
N GLY A 58 -2.04 4.40 -2.17
CA GLY A 58 -0.69 3.87 -2.38
C GLY A 58 0.37 4.96 -2.52
N LEU A 59 0.09 6.01 -3.30
CA LEU A 59 0.98 7.16 -3.46
C LEU A 59 1.17 7.95 -2.15
N LEU A 60 0.10 8.12 -1.37
CA LEU A 60 0.17 8.78 -0.07
C LEU A 60 1.05 8.01 0.91
N ILE A 61 0.90 6.67 0.97
CA ILE A 61 1.73 5.81 1.82
C ILE A 61 3.20 5.87 1.37
N LEU A 62 3.43 5.85 0.06
CA LEU A 62 4.79 5.92 -0.51
C LEU A 62 5.48 7.25 -0.16
N ASN A 63 4.72 8.35 -0.19
CA ASN A 63 5.19 9.66 0.22
C ASN A 63 5.53 9.67 1.72
N ASP A 64 4.56 9.29 2.56
CA ASP A 64 4.72 9.26 4.02
C ASP A 64 4.02 8.02 4.63
N THR A 65 4.79 7.26 5.41
CA THR A 65 4.33 6.04 6.10
C THR A 65 3.21 6.31 7.10
N HIS A 66 3.05 7.54 7.60
CA HIS A 66 1.91 7.94 8.43
C HIS A 66 0.56 7.67 7.74
N TRP A 67 0.46 7.90 6.43
CA TRP A 67 -0.75 7.60 5.68
C TRP A 67 -1.09 6.12 5.65
N GLY A 68 -0.09 5.24 5.81
CA GLY A 68 -0.31 3.80 5.92
C GLY A 68 -1.02 3.42 7.22
N PHE A 69 -0.70 4.07 8.34
CA PHE A 69 -1.43 3.90 9.59
C PHE A 69 -2.84 4.49 9.51
N VAL A 70 -3.00 5.67 8.89
CA VAL A 70 -4.33 6.26 8.66
C VAL A 70 -5.21 5.33 7.82
N ALA A 71 -4.66 4.75 6.75
CA ALA A 71 -5.35 3.77 5.93
C ALA A 71 -5.73 2.51 6.74
N LEU A 72 -4.81 2.01 7.55
CA LEU A 72 -5.05 0.84 8.42
C LEU A 72 -6.17 1.11 9.43
N VAL A 73 -6.14 2.26 10.11
CA VAL A 73 -7.19 2.73 11.02
C VAL A 73 -8.52 2.84 10.25
N GLY A 74 -8.52 3.49 9.09
CA GLY A 74 -9.71 3.62 8.24
C GLY A 74 -10.32 2.28 7.87
N VAL A 75 -9.50 1.28 7.49
CA VAL A 75 -9.97 -0.07 7.19
C VAL A 75 -10.56 -0.75 8.44
N VAL A 76 -9.89 -0.65 9.60
CA VAL A 76 -10.38 -1.25 10.86
C VAL A 76 -11.73 -0.67 11.27
N PHE A 77 -11.95 0.63 11.12
CA PHE A 77 -13.20 1.27 11.55
C PHE A 77 -14.33 1.19 10.52
N VAL A 78 -14.02 1.26 9.22
CA VAL A 78 -15.05 1.32 8.18
C VAL A 78 -15.35 -0.08 7.62
N LEU A 79 -14.33 -0.92 7.43
CA LEU A 79 -14.42 -2.20 6.72
C LEU A 79 -13.60 -3.33 7.38
N PRO A 80 -13.77 -3.62 8.69
CA PRO A 80 -12.90 -4.55 9.42
C PRO A 80 -12.97 -5.99 8.90
N PHE A 81 -14.12 -6.41 8.37
CA PHE A 81 -14.36 -7.80 7.97
C PHE A 81 -14.52 -7.98 6.46
N ALA A 82 -14.37 -6.90 5.68
CA ALA A 82 -14.61 -6.97 4.25
C ALA A 82 -13.39 -7.56 3.52
N SER A 83 -13.67 -8.37 2.50
CA SER A 83 -12.67 -9.09 1.70
C SER A 83 -12.86 -8.85 0.22
N LEU A 84 -11.79 -9.09 -0.55
CA LEU A 84 -11.87 -8.99 -2.00
C LEU A 84 -12.89 -9.99 -2.58
N PRO A 85 -13.57 -9.62 -3.68
CA PRO A 85 -14.57 -10.47 -4.33
C PRO A 85 -13.96 -11.63 -5.13
N PHE A 86 -12.63 -11.75 -5.17
CA PHE A 86 -11.90 -12.80 -5.87
C PHE A 86 -10.89 -13.49 -4.94
N SER A 87 -10.51 -14.74 -5.27
CA SER A 87 -9.60 -15.57 -4.48
C SER A 87 -8.31 -15.87 -5.24
N ILE A 88 -7.17 -15.74 -4.57
CA ILE A 88 -5.82 -16.02 -5.10
C ILE A 88 -5.23 -17.24 -4.37
N GLY A 89 -6.03 -18.30 -4.18
CA GLY A 89 -5.73 -19.42 -3.26
C GLY A 89 -6.21 -19.20 -1.82
N PHE A 90 -6.46 -17.94 -1.45
CA PHE A 90 -7.28 -17.53 -0.30
C PHE A 90 -8.00 -16.21 -0.64
N LYS A 91 -8.96 -15.79 0.18
CA LYS A 91 -9.69 -14.52 0.02
C LYS A 91 -9.06 -13.44 0.93
N PRO A 92 -8.19 -12.54 0.43
CA PRO A 92 -7.58 -11.50 1.26
C PRO A 92 -8.62 -10.48 1.76
N THR A 93 -8.45 -10.01 3.00
CA THR A 93 -9.22 -8.88 3.54
C THR A 93 -8.65 -7.54 3.11
N PHE A 94 -9.44 -6.47 3.23
CA PHE A 94 -8.90 -5.12 3.11
C PHE A 94 -7.84 -4.82 4.17
N LEU A 95 -7.94 -5.44 5.35
CA LEU A 95 -6.93 -5.32 6.39
C LEU A 95 -5.60 -5.94 5.95
N ASP A 96 -5.63 -7.11 5.30
CA ASP A 96 -4.44 -7.77 4.75
C ASP A 96 -3.77 -6.89 3.69
N LEU A 97 -4.56 -6.21 2.86
CA LEU A 97 -4.04 -5.29 1.84
C LEU A 97 -3.42 -4.04 2.45
N ALA A 98 -4.08 -3.44 3.45
CA ALA A 98 -3.57 -2.25 4.13
C ALA A 98 -2.28 -2.54 4.89
N LEU A 99 -2.25 -3.64 5.65
CA LEU A 99 -1.05 -4.14 6.32
C LEU A 99 0.05 -4.45 5.29
N GLY A 100 -0.27 -5.20 4.24
CA GLY A 100 0.68 -5.55 3.18
C GLY A 100 1.29 -4.33 2.51
N ALA A 101 0.48 -3.31 2.19
CA ALA A 101 0.94 -2.05 1.62
C ALA A 101 1.84 -1.28 2.59
N LEU A 102 1.45 -1.15 3.85
CA LEU A 102 2.24 -0.46 4.88
C LEU A 102 3.61 -1.15 5.07
N PHE A 103 3.62 -2.47 5.23
CA PHE A 103 4.87 -3.23 5.37
C PHE A 103 5.73 -3.16 4.11
N PHE A 104 5.13 -3.30 2.93
CA PHE A 104 5.85 -3.21 1.66
C PHE A 104 6.56 -1.87 1.53
N VAL A 105 5.85 -0.76 1.78
CA VAL A 105 6.43 0.58 1.69
C VAL A 105 7.50 0.80 2.77
N TRP A 106 7.25 0.37 4.00
CA TRP A 106 8.24 0.51 5.08
C TRP A 106 9.53 -0.26 4.77
N VAL A 107 9.44 -1.52 4.34
CA VAL A 107 10.60 -2.32 3.92
C VAL A 107 11.28 -1.67 2.72
N PHE A 108 10.53 -1.16 1.75
CA PHE A 108 11.09 -0.48 0.58
C PHE A 108 11.89 0.77 0.98
N LYS A 109 11.38 1.58 1.92
CA LYS A 109 12.08 2.75 2.47
C LYS A 109 13.33 2.37 3.27
N LEU A 110 13.27 1.26 4.01
CA LEU A 110 14.42 0.70 4.73
C LEU A 110 15.52 0.24 3.77
N VAL A 111 15.17 -0.51 2.72
CA VAL A 111 16.12 -0.98 1.69
C VAL A 111 16.72 0.19 0.89
N THR A 112 15.93 1.23 0.61
CA THR A 112 16.39 2.45 -0.08
C THR A 112 17.27 3.33 0.84
N GLY A 113 17.39 3.00 2.12
CA GLY A 113 18.18 3.75 3.09
C GLY A 113 17.59 5.13 3.42
N GLN A 114 16.30 5.34 3.15
CA GLN A 114 15.55 6.52 3.59
C GLN A 114 15.29 6.45 5.10
N GLU A 115 15.08 5.25 5.63
CA GLU A 115 15.01 4.96 7.06
C GLU A 115 16.35 4.37 7.52
N ARG A 116 17.21 5.18 8.17
CA ARG A 116 18.59 4.77 8.50
C ARG A 116 18.77 4.19 9.90
N GLU A 117 17.83 4.42 10.80
CA GLU A 117 17.95 4.01 12.20
C GLU A 117 16.86 3.01 12.53
N PHE A 118 17.22 1.73 12.58
CA PHE A 118 16.35 0.72 13.17
C PHE A 118 16.43 0.84 14.70
N LEU A 119 15.39 1.41 15.31
CA LEU A 119 15.30 1.56 16.75
C LEU A 119 14.92 0.22 17.39
N ALA A 120 15.92 -0.45 17.97
CA ALA A 120 15.71 -1.64 18.77
C ALA A 120 15.19 -1.24 20.16
N SER A 121 13.87 -1.30 20.34
CA SER A 121 13.25 -1.13 21.67
C SER A 121 13.58 -2.32 22.58
N PRO A 122 13.79 -2.12 23.91
CA PRO A 122 13.92 -3.21 24.87
C PRO A 122 12.74 -4.18 24.86
N LEU A 123 11.55 -3.71 24.47
CA LEU A 123 10.35 -4.54 24.31
C LEU A 123 10.36 -5.37 23.02
N GLY A 124 11.23 -5.06 22.06
CA GLY A 124 11.36 -5.80 20.82
C GLY A 124 11.79 -7.25 21.04
N LEU A 125 12.69 -7.51 22.00
CA LEU A 125 13.13 -8.88 22.30
C LEU A 125 11.99 -9.77 22.82
N PRO A 126 11.20 -9.36 23.84
CA PRO A 126 9.97 -10.08 24.23
C PRO A 126 9.00 -10.34 23.07
N VAL A 127 8.79 -9.35 22.19
CA VAL A 127 7.88 -9.50 21.04
C VAL A 127 8.38 -10.54 20.05
N VAL A 128 9.69 -10.54 19.73
CA VAL A 128 10.29 -11.57 18.87
C VAL A 128 10.18 -12.95 19.54
N LEU A 129 10.47 -13.06 20.82
CA LEU A 129 10.35 -14.33 21.56
C LEU A 129 8.91 -14.86 21.53
N PHE A 130 7.93 -13.98 21.69
CA PHE A 130 6.52 -14.34 21.57
C PHE A 130 6.16 -14.82 20.17
N MET A 131 6.64 -14.14 19.12
CA MET A 131 6.43 -14.57 17.72
C MET A 131 7.05 -15.94 17.45
N VAL A 132 8.27 -16.19 17.94
CA VAL A 132 8.93 -17.49 17.81
C VAL A 132 8.12 -18.57 18.52
N MET A 133 7.68 -18.32 19.75
CA MET A 133 6.81 -19.23 20.49
C MET A 133 5.51 -19.51 19.75
N MET A 134 4.91 -18.49 19.12
CA MET A 134 3.70 -18.62 18.31
C MET A 134 3.92 -19.53 17.09
N VAL A 135 5.07 -19.41 16.40
CA VAL A 135 5.45 -20.31 15.30
C VAL A 135 5.64 -21.75 15.79
N PHE A 136 6.32 -21.96 16.91
CA PHE A 136 6.45 -23.29 17.51
C PHE A 136 5.11 -23.89 17.92
N ALA A 137 4.24 -23.10 18.55
CA ALA A 137 2.91 -23.55 18.96
C ALA A 137 2.05 -23.94 17.74
N PHE A 138 2.10 -23.14 16.66
CA PHE A 138 1.41 -23.46 15.42
C PHE A 138 1.94 -24.74 14.78
N ALA A 139 3.27 -24.88 14.64
CA ALA A 139 3.90 -26.07 14.08
C ALA A 139 3.56 -27.33 14.88
N ASN A 140 3.58 -27.27 16.21
CA ASN A 140 3.13 -28.37 17.06
C ASN A 140 1.63 -28.65 16.90
N GLY A 141 0.79 -27.63 16.75
CA GLY A 141 -0.65 -27.80 16.49
C GLY A 141 -0.95 -28.55 15.19
N LEU A 142 -0.09 -28.43 14.16
CA LEU A 142 -0.24 -29.15 12.89
C LEU A 142 -0.12 -30.67 13.03
N THR A 143 0.44 -31.17 14.12
CA THR A 143 0.49 -32.62 14.41
C THR A 143 -0.88 -33.19 14.77
N HIS A 144 -1.81 -32.34 15.24
CA HIS A 144 -3.16 -32.74 15.66
C HIS A 144 -4.25 -32.34 14.66
N SER A 145 -3.96 -31.40 13.74
CA SER A 145 -4.91 -30.92 12.74
C SER A 145 -4.21 -30.52 11.45
N ARG A 146 -4.81 -30.86 10.30
CA ARG A 146 -4.25 -30.49 8.99
C ARG A 146 -4.36 -28.99 8.75
N ALA A 147 -3.27 -28.40 8.25
CA ALA A 147 -3.26 -27.01 7.83
C ALA A 147 -4.21 -26.79 6.65
N SER A 148 -5.17 -25.89 6.80
CA SER A 148 -5.97 -25.37 5.68
C SER A 148 -5.46 -23.99 5.26
N SER A 149 -5.74 -23.58 4.01
CA SER A 149 -5.41 -22.22 3.55
C SER A 149 -5.98 -21.13 4.46
N PHE A 150 -7.16 -21.37 5.05
CA PHE A 150 -7.77 -20.45 6.02
C PHE A 150 -6.96 -20.36 7.31
N THR A 151 -6.53 -21.50 7.86
CA THR A 151 -5.73 -21.57 9.09
C THR A 151 -4.36 -20.90 8.93
N ILE A 152 -3.67 -21.17 7.81
CA ILE A 152 -2.37 -20.56 7.50
C ILE A 152 -2.52 -19.05 7.36
N ARG A 153 -3.49 -18.61 6.56
CA ARG A 153 -3.75 -17.18 6.37
C ARG A 153 -4.03 -16.47 7.68
N ARG A 154 -4.93 -17.00 8.52
CA ARG A 154 -5.26 -16.40 9.83
C ARG A 154 -4.04 -16.32 10.75
N PHE A 155 -3.21 -17.37 10.74
CA PHE A 155 -1.97 -17.37 11.51
C PHE A 155 -0.98 -16.30 11.00
N MET A 156 -0.84 -16.16 9.69
CA MET A 156 -0.01 -15.10 9.09
C MET A 156 -0.55 -13.70 9.40
N GLU A 157 -1.87 -13.49 9.35
CA GLU A 157 -2.51 -12.23 9.77
C GLU A 157 -2.14 -11.87 11.21
N LEU A 158 -2.15 -12.85 12.13
CA LEU A 158 -1.76 -12.63 13.52
C LEU A 158 -0.27 -12.27 13.65
N LEU A 159 0.62 -13.01 12.96
CA LEU A 159 2.05 -12.69 12.95
C LEU A 159 2.33 -11.29 12.40
N LEU A 160 1.66 -10.94 11.31
CA LEU A 160 1.83 -9.65 10.63
C LEU A 160 1.26 -8.51 11.47
N GLY A 161 0.14 -8.74 12.15
CA GLY A 161 -0.43 -7.82 13.14
C GLY A 161 0.49 -7.58 14.34
N ILE A 162 1.11 -8.63 14.90
CA ILE A 162 2.09 -8.47 15.99
C ILE A 162 3.34 -7.74 15.48
N SER A 163 3.80 -8.06 14.27
CA SER A 163 4.96 -7.43 13.65
C SER A 163 4.76 -5.92 13.42
N LEU A 164 3.51 -5.44 13.37
CA LEU A 164 3.18 -4.01 13.26
C LEU A 164 3.83 -3.19 14.39
N PHE A 165 4.10 -3.80 15.54
CA PHE A 165 4.88 -3.22 16.63
C PHE A 165 6.22 -2.63 16.14
N PHE A 166 6.97 -3.37 15.33
CA PHE A 166 8.26 -2.91 14.82
C PHE A 166 8.10 -1.77 13.82
N VAL A 167 7.10 -1.87 12.94
CA VAL A 167 6.80 -0.79 11.98
C VAL A 167 6.45 0.48 12.75
N ALA A 168 5.55 0.39 13.74
CA ALA A 168 5.10 1.52 14.54
C ALA A 168 6.25 2.22 15.27
N ILE A 169 7.12 1.48 15.97
CA ILE A 169 8.25 2.06 16.70
C ILE A 169 9.26 2.75 15.78
N ASN A 170 9.44 2.23 14.56
CA ASN A 170 10.43 2.79 13.63
C ASN A 170 9.88 3.97 12.81
N THR A 171 8.55 4.13 12.71
CA THR A 171 7.93 5.11 11.82
C THR A 171 7.15 6.21 12.55
N VAL A 172 6.60 5.93 13.72
CA VAL A 172 5.89 6.91 14.55
C VAL A 172 6.91 7.54 15.50
N ARG A 173 7.23 8.82 15.27
CA ARG A 173 8.16 9.61 16.07
C ARG A 173 7.43 10.67 16.87
#